data_AF-A0A958R7C1-F1
#
_entry.id   AF-A0A958R7C1-F1
#
_cell.length_a   1.000
_cell.length_b   1.000
_cell.length_c   1.000
_cell.angle_alpha   90.00
_cell.angle_beta   90.00
_cell.angle_gamma   90.00
#
_symmetry.space_group_name_H-M   'P 1'
#
loop_
_entity.id
_entity.type
_entity.pdbx_description
1 polymer ?
#
loop_
_entity_poly.entity_id
_entity_poly.type
_entity_poly.pdbx_seq_one_letter_code
_entity_poly.pdbx_strand_id
1 'polypeptide(L)'
;MHIYTRNELHQKILSRIDNICHWFSQKADHVKFPIYSSYDVRDAGYKVSNVDANIYPAGFNNICPTDKESAVDIMDSFLKSTYGSKVDKIALITEEHTQNPYYWDNIHTIKELIETSGKKVRVAFPKKLDNTLHL
;
A
#
# COMPACT_ATOMS: atom_id res chain seq x y z
N MET A 1 -3.52 21.93 -26.92
CA MET A 1 -3.56 20.91 -25.85
C MET A 1 -4.93 20.25 -25.92
N HIS A 2 -5.03 18.98 -26.32
CA HIS A 2 -6.33 18.30 -26.33
C HIS A 2 -6.70 17.95 -24.89
N ILE A 3 -7.76 18.56 -24.38
CA ILE A 3 -8.35 18.25 -23.08
C ILE A 3 -9.42 17.21 -23.35
N TYR A 4 -9.26 16.00 -22.80
CA TYR A 4 -10.29 14.97 -22.83
C TYR A 4 -11.24 15.18 -21.66
N THR A 5 -12.53 15.09 -21.91
CA THR A 5 -13.50 14.89 -20.83
C THR A 5 -13.24 13.55 -20.14
N ARG A 6 -13.69 13.40 -18.89
CA ARG A 6 -13.61 12.15 -18.12
C ARG A 6 -14.13 10.95 -18.91
N ASN A 7 -15.27 11.12 -19.59
CA ASN A 7 -15.90 10.04 -20.35
C ASN A 7 -15.07 9.64 -21.58
N GLU A 8 -14.54 10.62 -22.33
CA GLU A 8 -13.65 10.34 -23.46
C GLU A 8 -12.37 9.62 -23.02
N LEU A 9 -11.78 10.06 -21.91
CA LEU A 9 -10.60 9.40 -21.34
C LEU A 9 -10.91 7.96 -20.94
N HIS A 10 -12.02 7.74 -20.22
CA HIS A 10 -12.46 6.41 -19.81
C HIS A 10 -12.67 5.48 -21.01
N GLN A 11 -13.39 5.93 -22.04
CA GLN A 11 -13.61 5.12 -23.25
C GLN A 11 -12.30 4.81 -23.99
N LYS A 12 -11.37 5.76 -24.06
CA LYS A 12 -10.04 5.52 -24.64
C LYS A 12 -9.25 4.48 -23.86
N ILE A 13 -9.27 4.53 -22.53
CA ILE A 13 -8.62 3.54 -21.66
C ILE A 13 -9.22 2.16 -21.92
N LEU A 14 -10.55 2.02 -21.87
CA LEU A 14 -11.23 0.74 -22.10
C LEU A 14 -10.93 0.16 -23.49
N SER A 15 -10.95 0.99 -24.54
CA SER A 15 -10.64 0.55 -25.92
C SER A 15 -9.20 0.05 -26.11
N ARG A 16 -8.32 0.27 -25.12
CA ARG A 16 -6.89 -0.07 -25.18
C ARG A 16 -6.41 -0.82 -23.93
N ILE A 17 -7.33 -1.36 -23.12
CA ILE A 17 -6.99 -1.89 -21.80
C ILE A 17 -5.90 -2.97 -21.87
N ASP A 18 -5.99 -3.89 -22.84
CA ASP A 18 -5.00 -4.95 -23.02
C ASP A 18 -3.60 -4.40 -23.34
N ASN A 19 -3.53 -3.41 -24.23
CA ASN A 19 -2.28 -2.75 -24.59
C ASN A 19 -1.67 -1.99 -23.40
N ILE A 20 -2.52 -1.34 -22.59
CA ILE A 20 -2.12 -0.61 -21.40
C ILE A 20 -1.57 -1.58 -20.35
N CYS A 21 -2.30 -2.66 -20.06
CA CYS A 21 -1.88 -3.69 -19.11
C CYS A 21 -0.58 -4.38 -19.56
N HIS A 22 -0.46 -4.70 -20.85
CA HIS A 22 0.76 -5.27 -21.41
C HIS A 22 1.96 -4.33 -21.24
N TRP A 23 1.78 -3.04 -21.53
CA TRP A 23 2.82 -2.04 -21.32
C TRP A 23 3.22 -1.90 -19.84
N PHE A 24 2.25 -1.88 -18.91
CA PHE A 24 2.55 -1.82 -17.48
C PHE A 24 3.34 -3.04 -17.01
N SER A 25 2.97 -4.24 -17.45
CA SER A 25 3.69 -5.47 -17.14
C SER A 25 5.16 -5.39 -17.59
N GLN A 26 5.40 -4.98 -18.85
CA GLN A 26 6.76 -4.78 -19.36
C GLN A 26 7.57 -3.73 -18.58
N LYS A 27 6.92 -2.69 -18.04
CA LYS A 27 7.62 -1.69 -17.21
C LYS A 27 7.89 -2.20 -15.80
N ALA A 28 6.96 -2.96 -15.23
CA ALA A 28 7.07 -3.53 -13.89
C ALA A 28 8.31 -4.43 -13.74
N ASP A 29 8.66 -5.21 -14.77
CA ASP A 29 9.84 -6.09 -14.78
C ASP A 29 11.18 -5.34 -14.59
N HIS A 30 11.18 -4.02 -14.79
CA HIS A 30 12.39 -3.19 -14.75
C HIS A 30 12.41 -2.20 -13.57
N VAL A 31 11.41 -2.24 -12.68
CA VAL A 31 11.33 -1.33 -11.52
C VAL A 31 11.08 -2.10 -10.23
N LYS A 32 11.62 -1.59 -9.12
CA LYS A 32 11.33 -2.11 -7.79
C LYS A 32 10.21 -1.28 -7.16
N PHE A 33 9.12 -1.94 -6.79
CA PHE A 33 8.04 -1.30 -6.06
C PHE A 33 8.33 -1.28 -4.56
N PRO A 34 7.91 -0.23 -3.83
CA PRO A 34 7.86 -0.28 -2.37
C PRO A 34 6.85 -1.35 -1.93
N ILE A 35 6.98 -1.84 -0.70
CA ILE A 35 6.08 -2.83 -0.11
C ILE A 35 4.61 -2.38 -0.12
N TYR A 36 4.39 -1.07 0.02
CA TYR A 36 3.11 -0.42 -0.15
C TYR A 36 3.31 1.03 -0.59
N SER A 37 2.25 1.67 -1.07
CA SER A 37 2.16 3.12 -1.25
C SER A 37 0.70 3.53 -1.42
N SER A 38 0.38 4.79 -1.16
CA SER A 38 -0.91 5.39 -1.53
C SER A 38 -0.71 6.53 -2.52
N TYR A 39 -1.73 6.78 -3.34
CA TYR A 39 -1.72 7.82 -4.34
C TYR A 39 -3.06 8.56 -4.31
N ASP A 40 -3.03 9.86 -4.04
CA ASP A 40 -4.23 10.69 -4.11
C ASP A 40 -4.48 11.08 -5.55
N VAL A 41 -5.71 10.87 -6.02
CA VAL A 41 -6.15 11.20 -7.38
C VAL A 41 -7.28 12.21 -7.30
N ARG A 42 -7.20 13.28 -8.09
CA ARG A 42 -8.28 14.26 -8.25
C ARG A 42 -8.87 14.21 -9.66
N ASP A 43 -10.19 14.20 -9.71
CA ASP A 43 -10.98 14.27 -10.95
C ASP A 43 -11.76 15.59 -10.98
N ALA A 44 -11.44 16.45 -11.96
CA ALA A 44 -12.12 17.73 -12.20
C ALA A 44 -13.15 17.65 -13.34
N GLY A 45 -13.46 16.45 -13.86
CA GLY A 45 -14.37 16.20 -14.98
C GLY A 45 -13.75 16.41 -16.36
N TYR A 46 -12.74 17.28 -16.48
CA TYR A 46 -11.94 17.52 -17.69
C TYR A 46 -10.45 17.19 -17.50
N LYS A 47 -10.07 16.76 -16.29
CA LYS A 47 -8.70 16.36 -15.95
C LYS A 47 -8.73 15.39 -14.78
N VAL A 48 -8.03 14.27 -14.92
CA VAL A 48 -7.73 13.35 -13.84
C VAL A 48 -6.22 13.38 -13.62
N SER A 49 -5.77 13.58 -12.38
CA SER A 49 -4.35 13.66 -12.05
C SER A 49 -4.06 13.05 -10.70
N ASN A 50 -2.93 12.36 -10.60
CA ASN A 50 -2.30 12.14 -9.30
C ASN A 50 -1.86 13.51 -8.73
N VAL A 51 -2.04 13.70 -7.43
CA VAL A 51 -1.70 14.95 -6.72
C VAL A 51 -0.80 14.73 -5.52
N ASP A 52 -0.79 13.53 -4.95
CA ASP A 52 0.11 13.13 -3.86
C ASP A 52 0.50 11.66 -4.01
N ALA A 53 1.71 11.33 -3.58
CA ALA A 53 2.22 9.97 -3.53
C ALA A 53 2.93 9.75 -2.19
N ASN A 54 2.45 8.79 -1.41
CA ASN A 54 3.00 8.50 -0.09
C ASN A 54 3.48 7.04 -0.02
N ILE A 55 4.78 6.85 0.24
CA ILE A 55 5.39 5.53 0.40
C ILE A 55 5.32 4.98 1.84
N TYR A 56 4.79 5.77 2.78
CA TYR A 56 4.49 5.41 4.17
C TYR A 56 3.06 5.86 4.57
N PRO A 57 2.01 5.35 3.92
CA PRO A 57 0.64 5.77 4.20
C PRO A 57 0.14 5.29 5.56
N ALA A 58 -0.68 6.12 6.22
CA ALA A 58 -1.26 5.86 7.53
C ALA A 58 -2.80 5.69 7.47
N GLY A 59 -3.28 4.87 6.52
CA GLY A 59 -4.72 4.70 6.25
C GLY A 59 -5.17 3.26 6.02
N PHE A 60 -4.38 2.24 6.39
CA PHE A 60 -4.73 0.83 6.19
C PHE A 60 -6.01 0.43 6.93
N ASN A 61 -6.27 1.05 8.09
CA ASN A 61 -7.51 0.85 8.84
C ASN A 61 -8.76 1.22 8.03
N ASN A 62 -8.65 2.13 7.05
CA ASN A 62 -9.75 2.58 6.19
C ASN A 62 -10.02 1.67 4.97
N ILE A 63 -9.17 0.68 4.71
CA ILE A 63 -9.39 -0.28 3.61
C ILE A 63 -10.63 -1.12 3.92
N CYS A 64 -11.46 -1.39 2.91
CA CYS A 64 -12.67 -2.19 3.11
C CYS A 64 -12.33 -3.65 3.48
N PRO A 65 -13.17 -4.35 4.24
CA PRO A 65 -12.88 -5.73 4.68
C PRO A 65 -12.57 -6.69 3.52
N THR A 66 -13.31 -6.61 2.42
CA THR A 66 -13.11 -7.47 1.24
C THR A 66 -11.73 -7.28 0.59
N ASP A 67 -11.26 -6.04 0.50
CA ASP A 67 -9.92 -5.76 -0.03
C ASP A 67 -8.83 -6.20 0.94
N LYS A 68 -9.07 -6.12 2.26
CA LYS A 68 -8.13 -6.61 3.28
C LYS A 68 -7.92 -8.12 3.18
N GLU A 69 -8.99 -8.89 2.91
CA GLU A 69 -8.88 -10.33 2.69
C GLU A 69 -7.96 -10.65 1.50
N SER A 70 -8.14 -9.96 0.38
CA SER A 70 -7.30 -10.14 -0.82
C SER A 70 -5.86 -9.65 -0.62
N ALA A 71 -5.66 -8.64 0.23
CA ALA A 71 -4.34 -8.06 0.50
C ALA A 71 -3.36 -9.03 1.18
N VAL A 72 -3.85 -10.05 1.89
CA VAL A 72 -3.01 -11.07 2.55
C VAL A 72 -2.15 -11.81 1.53
N ASP A 73 -2.78 -12.34 0.48
CA ASP A 73 -2.08 -13.11 -0.56
C ASP A 73 -1.12 -12.23 -1.39
N ILE A 74 -1.52 -10.98 -1.63
CA ILE A 74 -0.68 -9.99 -2.31
C ILE A 74 0.58 -9.69 -1.48
N MET A 75 0.41 -9.46 -0.17
CA MET A 75 1.53 -9.20 0.75
C MET A 75 2.48 -10.41 0.85
N ASP A 76 1.94 -11.63 1.00
CA ASP A 76 2.76 -12.84 1.04
C ASP A 76 3.58 -13.04 -0.24
N SER A 77 2.91 -12.87 -1.39
CA SER A 77 3.54 -12.97 -2.72
C SER A 77 4.63 -11.92 -2.89
N PHE A 78 4.40 -10.68 -2.45
CA PHE A 78 5.41 -9.63 -2.47
C PHE A 78 6.61 -9.97 -1.58
N LEU A 79 6.37 -10.40 -0.33
CA LEU A 79 7.45 -10.75 0.60
C LEU A 79 8.30 -11.91 0.09
N LYS A 80 7.66 -12.96 -0.43
CA LYS A 80 8.33 -14.15 -0.99
C LYS A 80 9.16 -13.81 -2.22
N SER A 81 8.60 -13.02 -3.15
CA SER A 81 9.29 -12.67 -4.40
C SER A 81 10.43 -11.66 -4.18
N THR A 82 10.27 -10.72 -3.25
CA THR A 82 11.22 -9.63 -3.01
C THR A 82 12.34 -10.03 -2.04
N TYR A 83 12.00 -10.71 -0.94
CA TYR A 83 12.93 -11.00 0.16
C TYR A 83 13.20 -12.51 0.35
N GLY A 84 12.46 -13.37 -0.35
CA GLY A 84 12.62 -14.81 -0.32
C GLY A 84 11.67 -15.51 0.67
N SER A 85 11.39 -16.79 0.40
CA SER A 85 10.44 -17.60 1.17
C SER A 85 10.85 -17.90 2.62
N LYS A 86 12.12 -17.67 2.98
CA LYS A 86 12.67 -17.91 4.32
C LYS A 86 12.39 -16.80 5.34
N VAL A 87 11.81 -15.68 4.91
CA VAL A 87 11.44 -14.59 5.83
C VAL A 87 10.31 -15.05 6.75
N ASP A 88 10.62 -15.18 8.05
CA ASP A 88 9.67 -15.59 9.11
C ASP A 88 9.34 -14.44 10.08
N LYS A 89 10.28 -13.50 10.28
CA LYS A 89 10.17 -12.45 11.30
C LYS A 89 10.33 -11.08 10.68
N ILE A 90 9.40 -10.18 10.97
CA ILE A 90 9.36 -8.81 10.46
C ILE A 90 9.31 -7.84 11.64
N ALA A 91 10.17 -6.82 11.62
CA ALA A 91 10.08 -5.69 12.52
C ALA A 91 9.33 -4.56 11.82
N LEU A 92 8.18 -4.16 12.38
CA LEU A 92 7.40 -3.02 11.91
C LEU A 92 7.81 -1.80 12.73
N ILE A 93 8.65 -0.95 12.14
CA ILE A 93 9.14 0.27 12.80
C ILE A 93 8.14 1.39 12.57
N THR A 94 7.68 2.02 13.66
CA THR A 94 6.64 3.06 13.61
C THR A 94 7.18 4.42 13.99
N GLU A 95 6.43 5.46 13.63
CA GLU A 95 6.59 6.81 14.16
C GLU A 95 6.12 6.89 15.61
N GLU A 96 6.49 7.97 16.29
CA GLU A 96 6.23 8.18 17.72
C GLU A 96 4.88 8.89 17.97
N HIS A 97 3.86 8.56 17.18
CA HIS A 97 2.52 9.13 17.29
C HIS A 97 1.69 8.46 18.39
N THR A 98 2.27 8.33 19.58
CA THR A 98 1.68 7.57 20.70
C THR A 98 0.32 8.10 21.17
N GLN A 99 -0.04 9.34 20.84
CA GLN A 99 -1.32 9.97 21.20
C GLN A 99 -2.39 9.91 20.11
N ASN A 100 -2.10 9.34 18.93
CA ASN A 100 -3.06 9.25 17.84
C ASN A 100 -3.64 7.82 17.76
N PRO A 101 -4.87 7.57 18.23
CA PRO A 101 -5.47 6.23 18.19
C PRO A 101 -5.65 5.72 16.75
N TYR A 102 -6.00 6.58 15.80
CA TYR A 102 -6.16 6.19 14.39
C TYR A 102 -4.85 5.72 13.75
N TYR A 103 -3.73 6.30 14.20
CA TYR A 103 -2.41 5.81 13.77
C TYR A 103 -2.17 4.39 14.28
N TRP A 104 -2.53 4.10 15.53
CA TRP A 104 -2.40 2.76 16.10
C TRP A 104 -3.33 1.75 15.45
N ASP A 105 -4.57 2.12 15.10
CA ASP A 105 -5.46 1.27 14.31
C ASP A 105 -4.84 0.94 12.94
N ASN A 106 -4.20 1.92 12.30
CA ASN A 106 -3.46 1.71 11.07
C ASN A 106 -2.29 0.72 11.27
N ILE A 107 -1.46 0.90 12.30
CA ILE A 107 -0.34 0.00 12.61
C ILE A 107 -0.84 -1.41 12.94
N HIS A 108 -1.91 -1.54 13.72
CA HIS A 108 -2.55 -2.81 14.04
C HIS A 108 -3.01 -3.52 12.77
N THR A 109 -3.66 -2.79 11.85
CA THR A 109 -4.13 -3.34 10.58
C THR A 109 -2.95 -3.86 9.73
N ILE A 110 -1.85 -3.11 9.63
CA ILE A 110 -0.65 -3.56 8.90
C ILE A 110 -0.07 -4.82 9.54
N LYS A 111 0.04 -4.83 10.88
CA LYS A 111 0.53 -5.99 11.63
C LYS A 111 -0.32 -7.23 11.35
N GLU A 112 -1.64 -7.09 11.46
CA GLU A 112 -2.60 -8.19 11.25
C GLU A 112 -2.51 -8.75 9.83
N LEU A 113 -2.46 -7.88 8.81
CA LEU A 113 -2.31 -8.29 7.40
C LEU A 113 -1.04 -9.14 7.20
N ILE A 114 0.09 -8.68 7.75
CA ILE A 114 1.37 -9.40 7.62
C ILE A 114 1.36 -10.68 8.46
N GLU A 115 0.79 -10.69 9.66
CA GLU A 115 0.69 -11.90 10.49
C GLU A 115 -0.21 -12.97 9.87
N THR A 116 -1.31 -12.55 9.23
CA THR A 116 -2.23 -13.45 8.52
C THR A 116 -1.54 -14.13 7.33
N SER A 117 -0.53 -13.50 6.73
CA SER A 117 0.34 -14.13 5.73
C SER A 117 1.31 -15.19 6.30
N GLY A 118 1.22 -15.51 7.60
CA GLY A 118 2.02 -16.53 8.26
C GLY A 118 3.38 -16.03 8.79
N LYS A 119 3.55 -14.72 8.93
CA LYS A 119 4.79 -14.10 9.46
C LYS A 119 4.62 -13.73 10.93
N LYS A 120 5.74 -13.58 11.65
CA LYS A 120 5.77 -13.02 13.01
C LYS A 120 6.15 -11.56 12.96
N VAL A 121 5.28 -10.67 13.43
CA VAL A 121 5.53 -9.22 13.41
C VAL A 121 5.81 -8.72 14.82
N ARG A 122 6.83 -7.88 14.96
CA ARG A 122 7.06 -7.09 16.17
C ARG A 122 7.02 -5.62 15.85
N VAL A 123 6.18 -4.88 16.56
CA VAL A 123 6.14 -3.42 16.49
C VAL A 123 7.31 -2.85 17.29
N ALA A 124 8.04 -1.90 16.72
CA ALA A 124 9.20 -1.29 17.34
C ALA A 124 9.24 0.22 17.07
N PHE A 125 9.93 0.95 17.94
CA PHE A 125 10.23 2.36 17.74
C PHE A 125 11.70 2.55 17.36
N PRO A 126 12.04 3.62 16.61
CA PRO A 126 13.42 3.93 16.26
C PRO A 126 14.26 4.36 17.47
N LYS A 127 13.62 4.81 18.56
CA LYS A 127 14.27 5.12 19.82
C LYS A 127 13.98 4.09 20.91
N LYS A 128 14.90 3.98 21.86
CA LYS A 128 14.64 3.27 23.12
C LYS A 128 13.55 4.03 23.88
N LEU A 129 12.47 3.33 24.20
CA LEU A 129 11.47 3.86 25.10
C LEU A 129 11.94 3.70 26.53
N ASP A 130 11.73 4.73 27.35
CA ASP A 130 12.06 4.69 28.77
C ASP A 130 11.17 3.68 29.54
N ASN A 131 9.96 3.43 29.04
CA ASN A 131 8.99 2.50 29.60
C ASN A 131 8.35 1.63 28.50
N THR A 132 7.90 0.44 28.87
CA THR A 132 7.07 -0.41 28.00
C THR A 132 5.72 0.28 27.75
N LEU A 133 5.35 0.44 26.48
CA LEU A 133 4.01 0.90 26.12
C LEU A 133 3.05 -0.30 26.18
N HIS A 134 1.97 -0.15 26.95
CA HIS A 134 0.82 -1.04 26.91
C HIS A 134 -0.16 -0.45 25.89
N LEU A 135 0.05 -0.79 24.61
CA LEU A 135 -0.82 -0.43 23.49
C LEU A 135 -1.94 -1.45 23.34
#